data_AF-A0A0C7QRK1-F1
#
_entry.id   AF-A0A0C7QRK1-F1
#
_cell.length_a   1.000
_cell.length_b   1.000
_cell.length_c   1.000
_cell.angle_alpha   90.00
_cell.angle_beta   90.00
_cell.angle_gamma   90.00
#
_symmetry.space_group_name_H-M   'P 1'
#
loop_
_entity.id
_entity.type
_entity.pdbx_description
1 polymer ?
#
loop_
_entity_poly.entity_id
_entity_poly.type
_entity_poly.pdbx_seq_one_letter_code
_entity_poly.pdbx_strand_id
1 'polypeptide(L)' 'MGDKINLISEKEKKLLEIIRDINFGEVKIIIQDGLPIRIEELKKSIKL' A
#
# COMPACT_ATOMS: atom_id res chain seq x y z
N MET A 1 23.12 11.62 -12.67
CA MET A 1 22.11 12.35 -11.87
C MET A 1 21.78 11.45 -10.70
N GLY A 2 22.45 11.67 -9.57
CA GLY A 2 22.43 10.75 -8.42
C GLY A 2 21.05 10.62 -7.80
N ASP A 3 20.77 9.42 -7.31
CA ASP A 3 19.52 8.94 -6.77
C ASP A 3 18.91 9.93 -5.77
N LYS A 4 17.74 10.51 -6.13
CA LYS A 4 16.85 11.09 -5.13
C LYS A 4 16.35 9.93 -4.28
N ILE A 5 17.03 9.65 -3.17
CA ILE A 5 16.51 8.83 -2.11
C ILE A 5 15.23 9.53 -1.64
N ASN A 6 14.10 9.11 -2.21
CA ASN A 6 12.78 9.56 -1.80
C ASN A 6 12.68 9.29 -0.31
N LEU A 7 12.53 10.34 0.49
CA LEU A 7 12.23 10.22 1.90
C LEU A 7 10.77 9.74 1.99
N ILE A 8 10.59 8.43 1.87
CA ILE A 8 9.28 7.78 1.97
C ILE A 8 8.81 7.95 3.42
N SER A 9 7.60 8.49 3.62
CA SER A 9 7.03 8.62 4.95
C SER A 9 6.80 7.24 5.58
N GLU A 10 6.80 7.16 6.91
CA GLU A 10 6.53 5.91 7.63
C GLU A 10 5.21 5.26 7.20
N LYS A 11 4.21 6.07 6.82
CA LYS A 11 2.91 5.60 6.33
C LYS A 11 3.02 4.93 4.96
N GLU A 12 3.80 5.49 4.05
CA GLU A 12 4.05 4.91 2.74
C GLU A 12 4.91 3.65 2.84
N LYS A 13 5.90 3.61 3.73
CA LYS A 13 6.71 2.41 3.99
C LYS A 13 5.81 1.26 4.46
N LYS A 14 4.93 1.53 5.42
CA LYS A 14 3.98 0.54 5.95
C LYS A 14 2.98 0.07 4.91
N LEU A 15 2.51 0.97 4.04
CA LEU A 15 1.67 0.59 2.89
C LEU A 15 2.40 -0.41 1.98
N LEU A 16 3.67 -0.14 1.69
CA LEU A 16 4.49 -0.96 0.81
C LEU A 16 4.77 -2.35 1.42
N GLU A 17 4.99 -2.42 2.73
CA GLU A 17 5.08 -3.68 3.48
C GLU A 17 3.78 -4.50 3.37
N ILE A 18 2.63 -3.86 3.63
CA ILE A 18 1.32 -4.54 3.55
C ILE A 18 1.05 -5.07 2.13
N ILE A 19 1.33 -4.28 1.09
CA ILE A 19 1.16 -4.72 -0.31
C ILE A 19 2.01 -5.97 -0.60
N ARG A 20 3.24 -6.03 -0.09
CA ARG A 20 4.14 -7.18 -0.29
C ARG A 20 3.67 -8.41 0.49
N ASP A 21 3.12 -8.23 1.69
CA ASP A 21 2.66 -9.33 2.55
C ASP A 21 1.37 -10.00 2.02
N ILE A 22 0.48 -9.26 1.36
CA ILE A 22 -0.78 -9.80 0.82
C ILE A 22 -0.54 -10.92 -0.21
N ASN A 23 0.61 -10.92 -0.89
CA ASN A 23 0.98 -11.81 -1.99
C ASN A 23 0.04 -11.76 -3.20
N PHE A 24 -1.24 -12.08 -3.01
CA PHE A 24 -2.29 -12.03 -4.01
C PHE A 24 -3.66 -11.71 -3.38
N GLY A 25 -4.36 -10.75 -3.97
CA GLY A 25 -5.66 -10.30 -3.49
C GLY A 25 -5.97 -8.90 -4.00
N GLU A 26 -7.05 -8.34 -3.49
CA GLU A 26 -7.43 -6.95 -3.74
C GLU A 26 -7.29 -6.17 -2.43
N VAL A 27 -6.90 -4.90 -2.53
CA VAL A 27 -6.76 -4.03 -1.36
C VAL A 27 -7.35 -2.67 -1.70
N LYS A 28 -8.12 -2.12 -0.76
CA LYS A 28 -8.66 -0.77 -0.85
C LYS A 28 -7.82 0.16 0.01
N ILE A 29 -7.24 1.18 -0.60
CA ILE A 29 -6.43 2.18 0.09
C ILE A 29 -7.19 3.50 0.08
N ILE A 30 -7.30 4.13 1.24
CA ILE A 30 -7.91 5.45 1.41
C ILE A 30 -6.79 6.46 1.65
N ILE A 31 -6.73 7.48 0.79
CA ILE A 31 -5.73 8.54 0.81
C ILE A 31 -6.40 9.84 1.23
N GLN A 32 -5.76 10.57 2.14
CA GLN A 32 -6.16 11.92 2.54
C GLN A 32 -4.91 12.78 2.64
N ASP A 33 -4.97 14.01 2.10
CA ASP A 33 -3.85 14.95 2.08
C ASP A 33 -2.54 14.35 1.52
N GLY A 34 -2.68 13.47 0.51
CA GLY A 34 -1.55 12.78 -0.12
C GLY A 34 -0.95 11.63 0.70
N LEU A 35 -1.50 11.30 1.88
CA LEU A 35 -1.02 10.24 2.75
C LEU A 35 -2.02 9.07 2.84
N PRO A 36 -1.55 7.81 2.86
CA PRO A 36 -2.43 6.67 3.12
C PRO A 36 -2.86 6.71 4.59
N ILE A 37 -4.16 6.81 4.83
CA ILE A 37 -4.74 6.86 6.18
C ILE A 37 -5.39 5.53 6.58
N ARG A 38 -5.79 4.71 5.61
CA ARG A 38 -6.45 3.42 5.86
C ARG A 38 -6.22 2.47 4.71
N ILE A 39 -6.04 1.20 5.05
CA ILE A 39 -5.83 0.09 4.12
C ILE A 39 -6.80 -1.02 4.55
N GLU A 40 -7.60 -1.51 3.61
CA GLU A 40 -8.55 -2.60 3.83
C GLU A 40 -8.22 -3.74 2.86
N GLU A 41 -7.86 -4.91 3.39
CA GLU A 41 -7.69 -6.11 2.58
C GLU A 41 -9.07 -6.62 2.16
N LEU A 42 -9.30 -6.71 0.86
CA LEU A 42 -10.50 -7.30 0.29
C LEU A 42 -10.20 -8.78 0.10
N LYS A 43 -10.98 -9.64 0.76
CA LYS A 43 -10.82 -11.09 0.66
C LYS A 43 -10.87 -11.52 -0.80
N LYS A 44 -9.91 -12.38 -1.17
CA LYS A 44 -9.74 -13.01 -2.48
C LYS A 44 -11.07 -13.21 -3.18
N SER A 45 -11.28 -12.47 -4.26
CA SER A 45 -12.30 -12.78 -5.24
C SER A 45 -12.02 -14.19 -5.76
N ILE A 46 -12.83 -15.16 -5.33
CA ILE A 46 -12.80 -16.50 -5.90
C ILE A 46 -13.30 -16.33 -7.33
N LYS A 47 -12.39 -16.47 -8.29
CA LYS A 47 -12.75 -16.60 -9.69
C LYS A 47 -13.45 -17.96 -9.82
N LEU A 48 -14.77 -17.94 -9.96
CA LEU A 48 -15.59 -19.11 -10.29
C LEU A 48 -15.32 -19.56 -11.73
#